data_AF-A0A3D0NBP2-F1
#
_entry.id   AF-A0A3D0NBP2-F1
#
_cell.length_a   1.000
_cell.length_b   1.000
_cell.length_c   1.000
_cell.angle_alpha   90.00
_cell.angle_beta   90.00
_cell.angle_gamma   90.00
#
_symmetry.space_group_name_H-M   'P 1'
#
loop_
_entity.id
_entity.type
_entity.pdbx_description
1 polymer ?
#
loop_
_entity_poly.entity_id
_entity_poly.type
_entity_poly.pdbx_seq_one_letter_code
_entity_poly.pdbx_strand_id
1 'polypeptide(L)' 'MAIPPRSSELMTPEDTGLLVVDLQEKLVPVITDHTTISWNVSRLLRAAHALDVS' A
#
# COMPACT_ATOMS: atom_id res chain seq x y z
N MET A 1 -7.54 -4.76 -32.14
CA MET A 1 -7.48 -3.67 -31.15
C MET A 1 -6.13 -3.79 -30.45
N ALA A 2 -5.25 -2.80 -30.58
CA ALA A 2 -3.92 -2.85 -29.96
C ALA A 2 -4.01 -2.39 -28.50
N ILE A 3 -3.28 -3.05 -27.59
CA ILE A 3 -3.16 -2.62 -26.20
C ILE A 3 -2.31 -1.34 -26.18
N PRO A 4 -2.75 -0.25 -25.54
CA PRO A 4 -1.94 0.96 -25.43
C PRO A 4 -0.65 0.69 -24.64
N PRO A 5 0.44 1.43 -24.91
CA PRO A 5 1.68 1.28 -24.18
C PRO A 5 1.46 1.59 -22.69
N ARG A 6 2.22 0.91 -21.82
CA ARG A 6 2.18 1.15 -20.37
C ARG A 6 2.62 2.60 -20.09
N SER A 7 1.86 3.30 -19.24
CA SER A 7 2.22 4.67 -18.81
C SER A 7 3.51 4.65 -17.99
N SER A 8 4.38 5.65 -18.21
CA SER A 8 5.60 5.88 -17.40
C SER A 8 5.29 6.19 -15.94
N GLU A 9 4.10 6.72 -15.65
CA GLU A 9 3.68 7.11 -14.29
C GLU A 9 3.17 5.92 -13.46
N LEU A 10 3.18 4.70 -14.00
CA LEU A 10 2.73 3.52 -13.28
C LEU A 10 3.85 2.93 -12.43
N MET A 11 3.60 2.85 -11.13
CA MET A 11 4.46 2.22 -10.13
C MET A 11 5.00 0.86 -10.59
N THR A 12 6.30 0.65 -10.38
CA THR A 12 6.97 -0.63 -10.57
C THR A 12 7.54 -1.11 -9.24
N PRO A 13 7.67 -2.43 -8.99
CA PRO A 13 8.28 -2.90 -7.75
C PRO A 13 9.70 -2.35 -7.53
N GLU A 14 10.46 -2.14 -8.61
CA GLU A 14 11.85 -1.70 -8.55
C GLU A 14 12.01 -0.22 -8.13
N ASP A 15 10.97 0.60 -8.29
CA ASP A 15 10.97 2.03 -7.96
C ASP A 15 9.94 2.42 -6.88
N THR A 16 9.37 1.43 -6.19
CA THR A 16 8.35 1.64 -5.16
C THR A 16 8.84 1.23 -3.78
N GLY A 17 8.40 1.97 -2.75
CA GLY A 17 8.47 1.55 -1.35
C GLY A 17 7.13 1.77 -0.66
N LEU A 18 6.85 0.99 0.40
CA LEU A 18 5.65 1.10 1.22
C LEU A 18 5.99 1.69 2.60
N LEU A 19 5.65 2.96 2.80
CA LEU A 19 5.78 3.62 4.10
C LEU A 19 4.47 3.56 4.89
N VAL A 20 4.46 2.86 6.03
CA VAL A 20 3.36 2.89 7.00
C VAL A 20 3.70 3.88 8.10
N VAL A 21 2.92 4.97 8.20
CA VAL A 21 3.13 6.05 9.17
C VAL A 21 2.18 5.90 10.35
N ASP A 22 2.72 5.89 11.56
CA ASP A 22 2.01 6.02 12.84
C ASP A 22 0.77 5.13 13.04
N LEU A 23 0.80 3.89 12.53
CA LEU A 23 -0.22 2.87 12.84
C LEU A 23 0.02 2.24 14.22
N GLN A 24 -0.22 3.00 15.29
CA GLN A 24 0.07 2.62 16.67
C GLN A 24 -1.19 2.15 17.41
N GLU A 25 -1.08 1.10 18.23
CA GLU A 25 -2.21 0.49 18.96
C GLU A 25 -3.06 1.49 19.78
N LYS A 26 -2.44 2.54 20.33
CA LYS A 26 -3.15 3.56 21.13
C LYS A 26 -3.80 4.66 20.29
N LEU A 27 -3.28 4.93 19.09
CA LEU A 27 -3.79 5.98 18.20
C LEU A 27 -4.86 5.45 17.26
N VAL A 28 -4.72 4.21 16.78
CA VAL A 28 -5.65 3.59 15.85
C VAL A 28 -7.11 3.67 16.32
N PRO A 29 -7.48 3.36 17.58
CA PRO A 29 -8.89 3.36 17.99
C PRO A 29 -9.58 4.73 17.95
N VAL A 30 -8.83 5.83 17.97
CA VAL A 30 -9.39 7.20 17.94
C VAL A 30 -9.47 7.79 16.53
N ILE A 31 -8.97 7.08 15.52
CA ILE A 31 -9.06 7.49 14.11
C ILE A 31 -10.39 7.01 13.52
N THR A 32 -11.09 7.89 12.81
CA THR A 32 -12.29 7.53 12.05
C THR A 32 -11.98 6.45 11.02
N ASP A 33 -12.84 5.43 10.90
CA ASP A 33 -12.67 4.30 9.98
C ASP A 33 -11.37 3.48 10.17
N HIS A 34 -10.82 3.46 11.39
CA HIS A 34 -9.57 2.77 11.70
C HIS A 34 -9.55 1.28 11.34
N THR A 35 -10.70 0.60 11.35
CA THR A 35 -10.83 -0.80 10.92
C THR A 35 -10.55 -0.96 9.42
N THR A 36 -11.11 -0.08 8.60
CA THR A 36 -10.88 -0.03 7.15
C THR A 36 -9.43 0.34 6.83
N ILE A 37 -8.87 1.32 7.54
CA ILE A 37 -7.47 1.72 7.41
C ILE A 37 -6.55 0.53 7.72
N SER A 38 -6.76 -0.13 8.86
CA SER A 38 -5.96 -1.28 9.27
C SER A 38 -6.07 -2.44 8.28
N TRP A 39 -7.27 -2.67 7.71
CA TRP A 39 -7.49 -3.67 6.67
C TRP A 39 -6.73 -3.33 5.37
N ASN A 40 -6.77 -2.08 4.93
CA ASN A 40 -6.05 -1.64 3.73
C ASN A 40 -4.53 -1.73 3.93
N VAL A 41 -4.00 -1.30 5.08
CA VAL A 41 -2.58 -1.42 5.39
C VAL A 41 -2.15 -2.90 5.38
N SER A 42 -2.93 -3.78 5.99
CA SER A 42 -2.66 -5.23 5.96
C SER A 42 -2.57 -5.77 4.53
N ARG A 43 -3.44 -5.31 3.62
CA ARG A 43 -3.41 -5.71 2.20
C ARG A 43 -2.19 -5.16 1.47
N LEU A 44 -1.83 -3.91 1.70
CA LEU A 44 -0.64 -3.31 1.09
C LEU A 44 0.63 -3.98 1.56
N LEU A 45 0.76 -4.31 2.85
CA LEU A 45 1.90 -5.05 3.39
C LEU A 45 2.03 -6.45 2.74
N ARG A 46 0.90 -7.15 2.56
CA ARG A 46 0.90 -8.46 1.87
C ARG A 46 1.32 -8.33 0.40
N ALA A 47 0.84 -7.30 -0.29
CA ALA A 47 1.19 -7.07 -1.69
C ALA A 47 2.66 -6.66 -1.83
N ALA A 48 3.16 -5.78 -0.96
CA ALA A 48 4.55 -5.37 -0.94
C ALA A 48 5.47 -6.57 -0.73
N HIS A 49 5.16 -7.43 0.24
CA HIS A 49 5.89 -8.68 0.45
C HIS A 49 5.86 -9.60 -0.78
N ALA A 50 4.71 -9.76 -1.43
CA ALA A 50 4.58 -10.62 -2.61
C ALA A 50 5.32 -10.08 -3.85
N LEU A 51 5.56 -8.78 -3.91
CA LEU A 51 6.21 -8.08 -5.03
C LEU A 51 7.67 -7.69 -4.72
N ASP A 52 8.19 -8.09 -3.56
CA ASP A 52 9.54 -7.73 -3.07
C ASP A 52 9.76 -6.20 -2.96
N VAL A 53 8.71 -5.48 -2.56
CA VAL A 53 8.74 -4.04 -2.27
C VAL A 53 9.04 -3.84 -0.79
N SER A 54 9.98 -2.94 -0.49
CA SER A 54 10.42 -2.59 0.88
C SER A 54 9.51 -1.58 1.57
#